data_AF-A0A497DYY4-F1
#
_entry.id   AF-A0A497DYY4-F1
#
_cell.length_a   1.000
_cell.length_b   1.000
_cell.length_c   1.000
_cell.angle_alpha   90.00
_cell.angle_beta   90.00
_cell.angle_gamma   90.00
#
_symmetry.space_group_name_H-M   'P 1'
#
loop_
_entity.id
_entity.type
_entity.pdbx_description
1 polymer ?
#
loop_
_entity_poly.entity_id
_entity_poly.type
_entity_poly.pdbx_seq_one_letter_code
_entity_poly.pdbx_strand_id
1 'polypeptide(L)'
;MICSSLKRCDIISAIGEWTWRRKGGKMRVKSLIILSLFLALMISPLLAQEFGYPVAGEGWYYIKLSLRQQAALGEQVWQINQVEVNGTKIRDWRVFQNGQESYDHLIEGQKPFTLKVRYSWVGGAKYNFLIKLLNPKTQKTVDIKAEAQAPAGQKGYWNSAWQNYLALSVAEEHGYRRENYPVQATLGVLSHYFHGPDEIRVVKVERKGKDVLYTEIPCQVYNIIKWADQSLLRAEEVDEKTGRPITRYHPTTTFSLCFLASLKPYEKATYLVFYNNPAAEAPRFSTDLQVKGEGLGKTIENSFYRVVLDEKSGMITEIIEKQTGLKLEHKLETNGAVHWNPGTYSPPHPWSHASDWEKPPFSEILGPVFYSLSRCAPLPHLQDVLVSIDYFFFAQTPFILMESTLLVKKDLFVKALRNGEVVFNKKVFDQAAYATIRGKTRTIDFAQTRRHPEHVITLRPDTPWIAFFSQARKVAFASLFLDFGATNIYGGGASCQQPYIYIQHGPWYYLSRAFVYSFGSNNQSRMLPVKKGSLYLEKTAWIPFSFKKKRQLTSFLNKYYHMLKYPLAIKEIMETYPESPEGWLVPLLTEPFDEGVKKALKGKKKK
;
A
#
# COMPACT_ATOMS: atom_id res chain seq x y z
N MET A 1 10.12 51.47 14.98
CA MET A 1 11.56 51.84 14.95
C MET A 1 12.15 51.15 13.72
N ILE A 2 12.22 51.78 12.56
CA ILE A 2 13.30 52.68 12.07
C ILE A 2 14.65 51.92 12.07
N CYS A 3 15.43 51.73 11.01
CA CYS A 3 15.44 52.25 9.65
C CYS A 3 16.19 51.30 8.69
N SER A 4 15.92 51.48 7.40
CA SER A 4 16.67 51.10 6.20
C SER A 4 18.14 51.56 6.14
N SER A 5 18.98 50.91 5.31
CA SER A 5 19.62 51.58 4.16
C SER A 5 20.32 50.61 3.18
N LEU A 6 20.15 50.91 1.88
CA LEU A 6 20.88 50.39 0.73
C LEU A 6 22.30 50.98 0.63
N LYS A 7 23.21 50.31 -0.09
CA LYS A 7 24.03 50.95 -1.14
C LYS A 7 24.64 49.95 -2.14
N ARG A 8 24.47 50.29 -3.43
CA ARG A 8 25.12 49.72 -4.63
C ARG A 8 26.59 50.15 -4.69
N CYS A 9 27.42 49.34 -5.36
CA CYS A 9 28.60 49.82 -6.09
C CYS A 9 28.62 49.13 -7.47
N ASP A 10 28.48 49.94 -8.52
CA ASP A 10 28.82 49.63 -9.90
C ASP A 10 30.33 49.90 -10.12
N ILE A 11 31.00 49.06 -10.91
CA ILE A 11 32.30 49.39 -11.53
C ILE A 11 32.16 49.23 -13.05
N ILE A 12 32.57 50.30 -13.74
CA ILE A 12 32.46 50.58 -15.16
C ILE A 12 33.76 50.21 -15.89
N SER A 13 33.58 49.66 -17.10
CA SER A 13 34.37 49.70 -18.35
C SER A 13 35.89 49.46 -18.37
N ALA A 14 36.31 48.61 -19.32
CA ALA A 14 37.36 48.99 -20.28
C ALA A 14 37.07 48.36 -21.66
N ILE A 15 36.97 49.23 -22.66
CA ILE A 15 36.78 48.97 -24.09
C ILE A 15 38.18 48.78 -24.71
N GLY A 16 38.31 47.83 -25.64
CA GLY A 16 39.48 47.66 -26.48
C GLY A 16 39.08 47.29 -27.90
N GLU A 17 39.03 48.30 -28.78
CA GLU A 17 38.89 48.16 -30.24
C GLU A 17 40.20 47.64 -30.84
N TRP A 18 40.13 46.68 -31.77
CA TRP A 18 41.19 46.48 -32.77
C TRP A 18 40.60 46.30 -34.17
N THR A 19 41.24 47.03 -35.07
CA THR A 19 40.85 47.49 -36.40
C THR A 19 40.95 46.46 -37.51
N TRP A 20 40.06 46.62 -38.51
CA TRP A 20 40.09 45.97 -39.82
C TRP A 20 41.19 46.54 -40.74
N ARG A 21 41.90 45.67 -41.47
CA ARG A 21 42.67 46.02 -42.68
C ARG A 21 42.26 45.14 -43.87
N ARG A 22 41.91 45.80 -44.98
CA ARG A 22 41.64 45.24 -46.32
C ARG A 22 42.95 45.04 -47.11
N LYS A 23 43.06 43.90 -47.80
CA LYS A 23 43.68 43.68 -49.13
C LYS A 23 42.82 42.56 -49.76
N GLY A 24 42.21 42.62 -50.94
CA GLY A 24 42.64 43.21 -52.20
C GLY A 24 42.97 42.05 -53.15
N GLY A 25 42.03 41.64 -54.02
CA GLY A 25 42.27 40.61 -55.04
C GLY A 25 41.00 40.10 -55.72
N LYS A 26 40.68 40.65 -56.90
CA LYS A 26 39.67 40.13 -57.85
C LYS A 26 40.29 39.00 -58.67
N MET A 27 39.58 37.88 -58.83
CA MET A 27 39.64 37.08 -60.05
C MET A 27 38.33 36.33 -60.25
N ARG A 28 37.67 36.59 -61.39
CA ARG A 28 36.57 35.79 -61.95
C ARG A 28 37.19 34.77 -62.89
N VAL A 29 36.93 33.48 -62.67
CA VAL A 29 36.97 32.48 -63.74
C VAL A 29 35.76 31.57 -63.57
N LYS A 30 34.94 31.51 -64.62
CA LYS A 30 33.83 30.57 -64.77
C LYS A 30 34.45 29.19 -65.08
N SER A 31 34.01 28.15 -64.37
CA SER A 31 33.94 26.78 -64.91
C SER A 31 32.90 25.99 -64.13
N LEU A 32 31.83 25.60 -64.84
CA LEU A 32 30.94 24.52 -64.48
C LEU A 32 31.75 23.21 -64.43
N ILE A 33 31.75 22.52 -63.30
CA ILE A 33 31.78 21.05 -63.27
C ILE A 33 30.81 20.59 -62.19
N ILE A 34 29.71 20.01 -62.65
CA ILE A 34 28.77 19.22 -61.87
C ILE A 34 29.51 17.92 -61.51
N LEU A 35 29.81 17.72 -60.22
CA LEU A 35 30.13 16.40 -59.70
C LEU A 35 29.24 16.14 -58.48
N SER A 36 28.21 15.33 -58.73
CA SER A 36 27.28 14.78 -57.77
C SER A 36 27.99 13.88 -56.77
N LEU A 37 28.39 14.46 -55.63
CA LEU A 37 28.65 13.72 -54.39
C LEU A 37 27.39 13.76 -53.54
N PHE A 38 26.60 12.69 -53.61
CA PHE A 38 25.66 12.32 -52.55
C PHE A 38 26.48 11.87 -51.33
N LEU A 39 27.05 12.83 -50.61
CA LEU A 39 27.47 12.61 -49.24
C LEU A 39 26.21 12.76 -48.39
N ALA A 40 25.58 11.62 -48.08
CA ALA A 40 24.63 11.56 -46.97
C ALA A 40 25.39 11.90 -45.69
N LEU A 41 25.51 13.20 -45.40
CA LEU A 41 25.87 13.67 -44.07
C LEU A 41 24.75 13.16 -43.15
N MET A 42 25.05 12.07 -42.43
CA MET A 42 24.45 11.77 -41.13
C MET A 42 24.77 12.95 -40.22
N ILE A 43 23.97 14.02 -40.32
CA ILE A 43 23.91 15.04 -39.29
C ILE A 43 23.27 14.32 -38.11
N SER A 44 24.08 13.71 -37.24
CA SER A 44 23.62 13.27 -35.92
C SER A 44 23.13 14.54 -35.21
N PRO A 45 21.80 14.74 -35.06
CA PRO A 45 21.33 15.87 -34.30
C PRO A 45 21.83 15.63 -32.87
N LEU A 46 22.31 16.67 -32.17
CA LEU A 46 22.50 16.58 -30.72
C LEU A 46 21.14 16.22 -30.09
N LEU A 47 20.94 14.92 -29.87
CA LEU A 47 19.84 14.31 -29.14
C LEU A 47 20.18 14.46 -27.66
N ALA A 48 19.40 15.25 -26.93
CA ALA A 48 19.43 15.13 -25.48
C ALA A 48 18.73 13.81 -25.12
N GLN A 49 19.45 12.97 -24.39
CA GLN A 49 18.98 11.66 -23.97
C GLN A 49 19.05 11.57 -22.44
N GLU A 50 18.02 11.01 -21.84
CA GLU A 50 17.95 10.75 -20.40
C GLU A 50 17.64 9.28 -20.18
N PHE A 51 18.47 8.63 -19.35
CA PHE A 51 18.28 7.26 -18.90
C PHE A 51 17.77 7.30 -17.46
N GLY A 52 16.49 7.00 -17.32
CA GLY A 52 15.71 7.22 -16.12
C GLY A 52 15.50 5.96 -15.30
N TYR A 53 15.36 6.17 -14.00
CA TYR A 53 15.13 5.13 -13.01
C TYR A 53 13.72 5.23 -12.41
N PRO A 54 13.17 4.09 -11.92
CA PRO A 54 11.92 4.07 -11.18
C PRO A 54 12.13 4.55 -9.73
N VAL A 55 12.29 5.86 -9.55
CA VAL A 55 12.50 6.50 -8.24
C VAL A 55 11.43 7.56 -7.96
N ALA A 56 11.23 7.89 -6.69
CA ALA A 56 10.30 8.93 -6.25
C ALA A 56 8.86 8.74 -6.76
N GLY A 57 8.41 7.48 -6.87
CA GLY A 57 7.10 7.13 -7.39
C GLY A 57 6.99 7.04 -8.91
N GLU A 58 8.10 7.24 -9.64
CA GLU A 58 8.22 6.73 -11.01
C GLU A 58 8.25 5.20 -10.96
N GLY A 59 7.49 4.56 -11.84
CA GLY A 59 7.25 3.12 -11.79
C GLY A 59 8.05 2.30 -12.79
N TRP A 60 8.84 2.94 -13.66
CA TRP A 60 9.54 2.24 -14.72
C TRP A 60 10.92 2.82 -15.03
N TYR A 61 11.83 1.93 -15.45
CA TYR A 61 13.03 2.32 -16.17
C TYR A 61 12.65 2.91 -17.52
N TYR A 62 13.31 3.99 -17.91
CA TYR A 62 12.97 4.65 -19.17
C TYR A 62 14.17 5.18 -19.92
N ILE A 63 14.01 5.26 -21.24
CA ILE A 63 14.87 6.05 -22.12
C ILE A 63 14.03 7.20 -22.64
N LYS A 64 14.51 8.43 -22.46
CA LYS A 64 13.85 9.65 -22.93
C LYS A 64 14.70 10.30 -24.00
N LEU A 65 14.11 10.52 -25.17
CA LEU A 65 14.76 11.08 -26.36
C LEU A 65 14.14 12.43 -26.70
N SER A 66 14.94 13.49 -26.74
CA SER A 66 14.52 14.77 -27.30
C SER A 66 14.85 14.81 -28.79
N LEU A 67 13.80 14.79 -29.61
CA LEU A 67 13.88 14.76 -31.07
C LEU A 67 13.66 16.18 -31.59
N ARG A 68 14.62 16.67 -32.39
CA ARG A 68 14.54 17.98 -33.04
C ARG A 68 13.53 17.95 -34.19
N GLN A 69 13.16 19.15 -34.64
CA GLN A 69 12.35 19.38 -35.83
C GLN A 69 12.79 18.49 -36.99
N GLN A 70 11.84 17.76 -37.58
CA GLN A 70 12.08 16.91 -38.72
C GLN A 70 11.52 17.59 -39.96
N ALA A 71 12.39 18.12 -40.83
CA ALA A 71 11.97 18.82 -42.04
C ALA A 71 11.02 17.97 -42.91
N ALA A 72 11.17 16.64 -42.88
CA ALA A 72 10.31 15.67 -43.58
C ALA A 72 8.83 15.66 -43.12
N LEU A 73 8.53 16.19 -41.92
CA LEU A 73 7.18 16.20 -41.35
C LEU A 73 6.38 17.46 -41.72
N GLY A 74 7.03 18.57 -42.09
CA GLY A 74 6.35 19.83 -42.40
C GLY A 74 5.49 20.39 -41.26
N GLU A 75 4.58 21.32 -41.55
CA GLU A 75 3.64 21.94 -40.59
C GLU A 75 2.44 21.07 -40.23
N GLN A 76 2.50 19.78 -40.60
CA GLN A 76 1.39 18.86 -40.41
C GLN A 76 1.39 18.28 -39.00
N VAL A 77 0.23 17.77 -38.59
CA VAL A 77 0.07 16.99 -37.38
C VAL A 77 0.38 15.53 -37.68
N TRP A 78 1.14 14.89 -36.79
CA TRP A 78 1.55 13.49 -36.89
C TRP A 78 1.24 12.76 -35.60
N GLN A 79 0.85 11.50 -35.71
CA GLN A 79 0.67 10.61 -34.57
C GLN A 79 1.82 9.62 -34.49
N ILE A 80 2.43 9.47 -33.33
CA ILE A 80 3.38 8.39 -33.06
C ILE A 80 2.58 7.12 -32.74
N ASN A 81 2.46 6.23 -33.73
CA ASN A 81 1.62 5.04 -33.63
C ASN A 81 2.41 3.78 -33.22
N GLN A 82 3.73 3.78 -33.40
CA GLN A 82 4.58 2.65 -33.05
C GLN A 82 5.99 3.12 -32.69
N VAL A 83 6.53 2.50 -31.64
CA VAL A 83 7.92 2.66 -31.19
C VAL A 83 8.55 1.29 -31.06
N GLU A 84 9.73 1.12 -31.61
CA GLU A 84 10.55 -0.07 -31.42
C GLU A 84 11.90 0.32 -30.83
N VAL A 85 12.44 -0.53 -29.95
CA VAL A 85 13.79 -0.41 -29.38
C VAL A 85 14.50 -1.73 -29.62
N ASN A 86 15.64 -1.69 -30.32
CA ASN A 86 16.41 -2.86 -30.75
C ASN A 86 15.56 -3.88 -31.54
N GLY A 87 14.60 -3.40 -32.33
CA GLY A 87 13.68 -4.23 -33.11
C GLY A 87 12.51 -4.81 -32.31
N THR A 88 12.45 -4.59 -31.01
CA THR A 88 11.31 -4.98 -30.17
C THR A 88 10.28 -3.86 -30.11
N LYS A 89 9.03 -4.15 -30.50
CA LYS A 89 7.92 -3.22 -30.33
C LYS A 89 7.69 -2.94 -28.85
N ILE A 90 7.68 -1.67 -28.48
CA ILE A 90 7.35 -1.23 -27.12
C ILE A 90 5.88 -0.88 -27.07
N ARG A 91 5.22 -1.15 -25.93
CA ARG A 91 3.80 -0.88 -25.67
C ARG A 91 3.56 0.34 -24.78
N ASP A 92 4.49 0.62 -23.88
CA ASP A 92 4.39 1.71 -22.93
C ASP A 92 5.36 2.84 -23.30
N TRP A 93 4.85 3.90 -23.89
CA TRP A 93 5.59 5.13 -24.14
C TRP A 93 4.71 6.36 -23.97
N ARG A 94 5.34 7.52 -23.81
CA ARG A 94 4.68 8.82 -23.69
C ARG A 94 5.35 9.84 -24.58
N VAL A 95 4.55 10.75 -25.12
CA VAL A 95 5.00 11.81 -26.01
C VAL A 95 4.80 13.14 -25.29
N PHE A 96 5.80 14.02 -25.36
CA PHE A 96 5.73 15.36 -24.80
C PHE A 96 6.10 16.39 -25.85
N GLN A 97 5.35 17.49 -25.93
CA GLN A 97 5.66 18.64 -26.78
C GLN A 97 5.42 19.92 -25.97
N ASN A 98 6.36 20.87 -26.03
CA ASN A 98 6.34 22.10 -25.21
C ASN A 98 6.21 21.84 -23.69
N GLY A 99 6.78 20.73 -23.20
CA GLY A 99 6.74 20.35 -21.79
C GLY A 99 5.42 19.73 -21.32
N GLN A 100 4.43 19.56 -22.20
CA GLN A 100 3.15 18.92 -21.89
C GLN A 100 3.07 17.53 -22.51
N GLU A 101 2.42 16.60 -21.80
CA GLU A 101 2.14 15.25 -22.32
C GLU A 101 1.06 15.33 -23.41
N SER A 102 1.30 14.69 -24.54
CA SER A 102 0.34 14.52 -25.63
C SER A 102 -0.32 13.15 -25.50
N TYR A 103 -1.55 13.13 -24.98
CA TYR A 103 -2.28 11.90 -24.67
C TYR A 103 -2.60 11.04 -25.91
N ASP A 104 -2.87 11.67 -27.05
CA ASP A 104 -3.14 10.97 -28.32
C ASP A 104 -1.86 10.66 -29.12
N HIS A 105 -0.68 10.92 -28.51
CA HIS A 105 0.63 10.81 -29.14
C HIS A 105 0.76 11.69 -30.39
N LEU A 106 0.02 12.80 -30.44
CA LEU A 106 0.03 13.77 -31.52
C LEU A 106 1.14 14.80 -31.33
N ILE A 107 1.79 15.17 -32.42
CA ILE A 107 2.81 16.22 -32.46
C ILE A 107 2.59 17.11 -33.68
N GLU A 108 2.99 18.37 -33.55
CA GLU A 108 3.21 19.25 -34.70
C GLU A 108 4.61 18.98 -35.28
N GLY A 109 4.69 18.60 -36.57
CA GLY A 109 5.90 18.08 -37.20
C GLY A 109 7.09 19.03 -37.22
N GLN A 110 6.84 20.34 -37.26
CA GLN A 110 7.90 21.36 -37.22
C GLN A 110 8.43 21.64 -35.81
N LYS A 111 7.76 21.18 -34.76
CA LYS A 111 8.15 21.48 -33.39
C LYS A 111 8.94 20.30 -32.80
N PRO A 112 9.96 20.56 -31.96
CA PRO A 112 10.63 19.48 -31.24
C PRO A 112 9.65 18.77 -30.33
N PHE A 113 9.90 17.49 -30.08
CA PHE A 113 9.12 16.68 -29.15
C PHE A 113 10.05 15.75 -28.37
N THR A 114 9.54 15.20 -27.28
CA THR A 114 10.27 14.25 -26.45
C THR A 114 9.48 12.95 -26.35
N LEU A 115 10.16 11.85 -26.59
CA LEU A 115 9.61 10.51 -26.45
C LEU A 115 10.19 9.87 -25.19
N LYS A 116 9.35 9.43 -24.27
CA LYS A 116 9.75 8.68 -23.07
C LYS A 116 9.26 7.24 -23.20
N VAL A 117 10.19 6.29 -23.31
CA VAL A 117 9.90 4.89 -23.65
C VAL A 117 10.23 3.99 -22.47
N ARG A 118 9.30 3.12 -22.07
CA ARG A 118 9.55 2.13 -21.03
C ARG A 118 10.54 1.11 -21.54
N TYR A 119 11.68 1.04 -20.88
CA TYR A 119 12.74 0.14 -21.29
C TYR A 119 13.71 -0.13 -20.14
N SER A 120 13.93 -1.41 -19.86
CA SER A 120 14.90 -1.91 -18.88
C SER A 120 16.32 -1.78 -19.42
N TRP A 121 16.82 -0.54 -19.48
CA TRP A 121 18.15 -0.23 -19.99
C TRP A 121 19.27 -0.65 -19.01
N VAL A 122 20.49 -0.81 -19.53
CA VAL A 122 21.69 -1.26 -18.83
C VAL A 122 22.81 -0.25 -19.08
N GLY A 123 23.66 -0.01 -18.08
CA GLY A 123 24.82 0.87 -18.20
C GLY A 123 25.71 0.55 -19.39
N GLY A 124 26.12 1.57 -20.15
CA GLY A 124 27.06 1.42 -21.26
C GLY A 124 26.50 0.76 -22.53
N ALA A 125 25.24 0.32 -22.55
CA ALA A 125 24.63 -0.28 -23.73
C ALA A 125 24.16 0.78 -24.75
N LYS A 126 24.16 0.40 -26.03
CA LYS A 126 23.61 1.19 -27.15
C LYS A 126 22.20 0.69 -27.49
N TYR A 127 21.30 1.63 -27.80
CA TYR A 127 19.90 1.37 -28.12
C TYR A 127 19.53 2.02 -29.44
N ASN A 128 18.94 1.23 -30.35
CA ASN A 128 18.47 1.70 -31.65
C ASN A 128 16.94 1.83 -31.63
N PHE A 129 16.44 2.98 -32.02
CA PHE A 129 15.02 3.30 -32.04
C PHE A 129 14.50 3.37 -33.48
N LEU A 130 13.32 2.80 -33.69
CA LEU A 130 12.49 3.05 -34.86
C LEU A 130 11.15 3.62 -34.39
N ILE A 131 10.85 4.86 -34.78
CA ILE A 131 9.64 5.57 -34.41
C ILE A 131 8.84 5.77 -35.68
N LYS A 132 7.66 5.15 -35.76
CA LYS A 132 6.77 5.26 -36.92
C LYS A 132 5.73 6.32 -36.63
N LEU A 133 5.56 7.24 -37.57
CA LEU A 133 4.60 8.33 -37.52
C LEU A 133 3.57 8.14 -38.62
N LEU A 134 2.31 8.40 -38.29
CA LEU A 134 1.20 8.41 -39.22
C LEU A 134 0.61 9.82 -39.25
N ASN A 135 0.46 10.39 -40.45
CA ASN A 135 -0.35 11.59 -40.61
C ASN A 135 -1.83 11.18 -40.62
N PRO A 136 -2.64 11.58 -39.63
CA PRO A 136 -4.02 11.12 -39.50
C PRO A 136 -4.91 11.60 -40.65
N LYS A 137 -4.55 12.70 -41.34
CA LYS A 137 -5.33 13.25 -42.46
C LYS A 137 -4.96 12.59 -43.79
N THR A 138 -3.67 12.40 -44.05
CA THR A 138 -3.19 11.92 -45.36
C THR A 138 -2.89 10.44 -45.39
N GLN A 139 -2.90 9.77 -44.23
CA GLN A 139 -2.49 8.37 -44.04
C GLN A 139 -1.04 8.08 -44.46
N LYS A 140 -0.24 9.12 -44.73
CA LYS A 140 1.20 9.01 -45.02
C LYS A 140 1.93 8.55 -43.77
N THR A 141 2.88 7.63 -43.94
CA THR A 141 3.79 7.20 -42.87
C THR A 141 5.19 7.77 -43.05
N VAL A 142 5.87 8.02 -41.92
CA VAL A 142 7.28 8.44 -41.87
C VAL A 142 7.97 7.69 -40.73
N ASP A 143 9.17 7.20 -41.01
CA ASP A 143 10.01 6.53 -40.02
C ASP A 143 11.13 7.45 -39.55
N ILE A 144 11.28 7.59 -38.24
CA ILE A 144 12.42 8.26 -37.61
C ILE A 144 13.29 7.19 -36.96
N LYS A 145 14.57 7.18 -37.33
CA LYS A 145 15.60 6.37 -36.66
C LYS A 145 16.38 7.24 -35.69
N ALA A 146 16.58 6.73 -34.48
CA ALA A 146 17.40 7.40 -33.47
C ALA A 146 18.27 6.38 -32.74
N GLU A 147 19.36 6.85 -32.14
CA GLU A 147 20.24 6.01 -31.33
C GLU A 147 20.42 6.67 -29.97
N ALA A 148 20.54 5.85 -28.93
CA ALA A 148 20.84 6.32 -27.59
C ALA A 148 21.93 5.46 -26.93
N GLN A 149 22.87 6.11 -26.24
CA GLN A 149 23.99 5.45 -25.59
C GLN A 149 23.89 5.62 -24.07
N ALA A 150 23.65 4.53 -23.33
CA ALA A 150 23.57 4.59 -21.88
C ALA A 150 24.93 4.99 -21.28
N PRO A 151 24.96 5.80 -20.19
CA PRO A 151 26.18 6.13 -19.49
C PRO A 151 26.87 4.88 -18.94
N ALA A 152 28.15 4.66 -19.26
CA ALA A 152 28.89 3.47 -18.83
C ALA A 152 29.04 3.33 -17.31
N GLY A 153 29.03 4.45 -16.57
CA GLY A 153 29.18 4.46 -15.11
C GLY A 153 27.88 4.33 -14.30
N GLN A 154 26.73 4.12 -14.96
CA GLN A 154 25.42 3.96 -14.30
C GLN A 154 24.98 2.50 -14.33
N LYS A 155 24.24 2.05 -13.31
CA LYS A 155 23.83 0.64 -13.20
C LYS A 155 22.79 0.23 -14.26
N GLY A 156 21.78 1.05 -14.50
CA GLY A 156 20.58 0.62 -15.23
C GLY A 156 19.76 -0.39 -14.42
N TYR A 157 19.12 -1.33 -15.11
CA TYR A 157 18.28 -2.39 -14.55
C TYR A 157 18.97 -3.18 -13.43
N TRP A 158 18.24 -3.48 -12.36
CA TRP A 158 18.82 -4.03 -11.13
C TRP A 158 19.54 -5.39 -11.33
N ASN A 159 18.85 -6.37 -11.92
CA ASN A 159 19.38 -7.72 -12.10
C ASN A 159 18.72 -8.39 -13.31
N SER A 160 19.50 -8.67 -14.35
CA SER A 160 19.02 -9.27 -15.60
C SER A 160 18.55 -10.72 -15.49
N ALA A 161 18.82 -11.41 -14.37
CA ALA A 161 18.27 -12.75 -14.13
C ALA A 161 16.74 -12.73 -13.91
N TRP A 162 16.20 -11.60 -13.46
CA TRP A 162 14.76 -11.38 -13.36
C TRP A 162 14.24 -10.65 -14.59
N GLN A 163 13.49 -11.37 -15.41
CA GLN A 163 13.07 -10.87 -16.73
C GLN A 163 11.97 -9.82 -16.61
N ASN A 164 11.20 -9.83 -15.52
CA ASN A 164 10.07 -8.92 -15.33
C ASN A 164 10.07 -8.28 -13.95
N TYR A 165 9.40 -7.14 -13.88
CA TYR A 165 9.09 -6.46 -12.63
C TYR A 165 7.77 -5.71 -12.73
N LEU A 166 7.16 -5.48 -11.59
CA LEU A 166 6.17 -4.42 -11.40
C LEU A 166 6.68 -3.45 -10.33
N ALA A 167 6.15 -2.24 -10.31
CA ALA A 167 6.49 -1.26 -9.30
C ALA A 167 5.30 -0.96 -8.39
N LEU A 168 5.58 -0.90 -7.09
CA LEU A 168 4.69 -0.35 -6.08
C LEU A 168 5.19 1.06 -5.74
N SER A 169 4.44 2.05 -6.19
CA SER A 169 4.59 3.43 -5.75
C SER A 169 3.89 3.57 -4.40
N VAL A 170 4.66 3.72 -3.33
CA VAL A 170 4.17 3.86 -1.96
C VAL A 170 4.36 5.31 -1.51
N ALA A 171 3.27 6.00 -1.17
CA ALA A 171 3.29 7.41 -0.80
C ALA A 171 2.76 7.64 0.62
N GLU A 172 3.51 8.42 1.39
CA GLU A 172 3.08 9.00 2.64
C GLU A 172 2.41 10.34 2.34
N GLU A 173 1.11 10.49 2.64
CA GLU A 173 0.35 11.71 2.26
C GLU A 173 -0.14 12.51 3.46
N HIS A 174 0.17 12.07 4.68
CA HIS A 174 -0.42 12.60 5.91
C HIS A 174 0.59 13.36 6.79
N GLY A 175 1.87 13.44 6.38
CA GLY A 175 2.91 14.17 7.07
C GLY A 175 3.54 13.41 8.25
N TYR A 176 3.34 12.10 8.32
CA TYR A 176 3.87 11.27 9.41
C TYR A 176 5.07 10.45 8.97
N ARG A 177 6.13 10.43 9.79
CA ARG A 177 7.24 9.49 9.60
C ARG A 177 6.71 8.06 9.74
N ARG A 178 7.04 7.21 8.77
CA ARG A 178 6.77 5.77 8.79
C ARG A 178 8.06 5.02 9.10
N GLU A 179 8.01 4.18 10.11
CA GLU A 179 9.13 3.32 10.52
C GLU A 179 8.63 1.88 10.53
N ASN A 180 9.22 1.05 9.67
CA ASN A 180 8.86 -0.36 9.52
C ASN A 180 7.34 -0.57 9.38
N TYR A 181 6.67 0.30 8.62
CA TYR A 181 5.24 0.23 8.39
C TYR A 181 4.93 -1.01 7.53
N PRO A 182 4.05 -1.91 7.98
CA PRO A 182 3.67 -3.08 7.19
C PRO A 182 2.91 -2.67 5.94
N VAL A 183 3.51 -2.92 4.78
CA VAL A 183 2.85 -2.82 3.48
C VAL A 183 2.34 -4.21 3.12
N GLN A 184 1.05 -4.31 2.83
CA GLN A 184 0.42 -5.52 2.30
C GLN A 184 -0.24 -5.15 0.96
N ALA A 185 0.04 -5.94 -0.07
CA ALA A 185 -0.52 -5.75 -1.42
C ALA A 185 -0.91 -7.10 -2.01
N THR A 186 -1.95 -7.12 -2.84
CA THR A 186 -2.32 -8.27 -3.67
C THR A 186 -1.94 -7.95 -5.10
N LEU A 187 -1.15 -8.82 -5.72
CA LEU A 187 -0.56 -8.64 -7.04
C LEU A 187 -1.00 -9.77 -7.96
N GLY A 188 -1.22 -9.47 -9.24
CA GLY A 188 -1.57 -10.45 -10.27
C GLY A 188 -0.64 -10.36 -11.46
N VAL A 189 -0.07 -11.49 -11.85
CA VAL A 189 0.79 -11.62 -13.05
C VAL A 189 0.27 -12.73 -13.96
N LEU A 190 0.66 -12.74 -15.23
CA LEU A 190 0.35 -13.87 -16.11
C LEU A 190 1.01 -15.14 -15.56
N SER A 191 0.28 -16.26 -15.55
CA SER A 191 0.73 -17.47 -14.84
C SER A 191 2.06 -18.01 -15.35
N HIS A 192 2.40 -17.84 -16.62
CA HIS A 192 3.65 -18.34 -17.19
C HIS A 192 4.88 -17.49 -16.82
N TYR A 193 4.68 -16.32 -16.22
CA TYR A 193 5.75 -15.49 -15.66
C TYR A 193 5.99 -15.75 -14.16
N PHE A 194 5.18 -16.57 -13.51
CA PHE A 194 5.32 -16.89 -12.09
C PHE A 194 5.74 -18.35 -11.89
N HIS A 195 6.94 -18.56 -11.36
CA HIS A 195 7.52 -19.89 -11.14
C HIS A 195 7.48 -20.33 -9.68
N GLY A 196 7.23 -19.41 -8.74
CA GLY A 196 7.06 -19.71 -7.33
C GLY A 196 7.22 -18.50 -6.42
N PRO A 197 6.92 -18.62 -5.10
CA PRO A 197 7.20 -17.54 -4.16
C PRO A 197 8.70 -17.25 -4.00
N ASP A 198 9.55 -18.26 -4.24
CA ASP A 198 10.99 -18.22 -4.03
C ASP A 198 11.72 -17.28 -5.00
N GLU A 199 11.15 -16.99 -6.16
CA GLU A 199 11.72 -16.02 -7.10
C GLU A 199 11.42 -14.57 -6.74
N ILE A 200 10.41 -14.30 -5.92
CA ILE A 200 9.98 -12.91 -5.69
C ILE A 200 11.07 -12.13 -4.92
N ARG A 201 11.41 -10.94 -5.43
CA ARG A 201 12.32 -9.99 -4.77
C ARG A 201 11.70 -8.61 -4.71
N VAL A 202 11.72 -7.98 -3.54
CA VAL A 202 11.31 -6.59 -3.37
C VAL A 202 12.54 -5.72 -3.24
N VAL A 203 12.65 -4.66 -4.03
CA VAL A 203 13.81 -3.76 -4.05
C VAL A 203 13.35 -2.32 -3.94
N LYS A 204 13.78 -1.62 -2.89
CA LYS A 204 13.63 -0.15 -2.80
C LYS A 204 14.66 0.49 -3.71
N VAL A 205 14.23 1.45 -4.52
CA VAL A 205 15.11 2.22 -5.41
C VAL A 205 15.20 3.66 -4.94
N GLU A 206 16.41 4.13 -4.65
CA GLU A 206 16.65 5.46 -4.12
C GLU A 206 17.68 6.21 -4.96
N ARG A 207 17.50 7.53 -5.14
CA ARG A 207 18.45 8.36 -5.87
C ARG A 207 19.77 8.47 -5.08
N LYS A 208 20.90 8.23 -5.74
CA LYS A 208 22.24 8.46 -5.21
C LYS A 208 23.07 9.24 -6.24
N GLY A 209 23.10 10.57 -6.09
CA GLY A 209 23.73 11.45 -7.07
C GLY A 209 23.02 11.36 -8.44
N LYS A 210 23.79 11.03 -9.49
CA LYS A 210 23.26 10.82 -10.86
C LYS A 210 22.77 9.38 -11.11
N ASP A 211 22.90 8.48 -10.15
CA ASP A 211 22.56 7.06 -10.25
C ASP A 211 21.57 6.66 -9.14
N VAL A 212 21.44 5.36 -8.86
CA VAL A 212 20.59 4.79 -7.83
C VAL A 212 21.30 3.83 -6.88
N LEU A 213 20.73 3.74 -5.68
CA LEU A 213 20.95 2.66 -4.74
C LEU A 213 19.77 1.69 -4.84
N TYR A 214 20.08 0.41 -5.03
CA TYR A 214 19.14 -0.69 -4.90
C TYR A 214 19.32 -1.32 -3.54
N THR A 215 18.23 -1.43 -2.79
CA THR A 215 18.21 -2.09 -1.49
C THR A 215 17.15 -3.16 -1.53
N GLU A 216 17.56 -4.43 -1.49
CA GLU A 216 16.62 -5.53 -1.33
C GLU A 216 15.95 -5.45 0.05
N ILE A 217 14.63 -5.60 0.06
CA ILE A 217 13.79 -5.49 1.24
C ILE A 217 13.26 -6.88 1.57
N PRO A 218 13.44 -7.37 2.81
CA PRO A 218 12.81 -8.59 3.26
C PRO A 218 11.31 -8.58 2.99
N CYS A 219 10.84 -9.62 2.31
CA CYS A 219 9.47 -9.75 1.91
C CYS A 219 8.92 -11.15 2.23
N GLN A 220 7.61 -11.27 2.18
CA GLN A 220 6.89 -12.51 2.42
C GLN A 220 5.75 -12.62 1.41
N VAL A 221 5.74 -13.71 0.65
CA VAL A 221 4.70 -14.04 -0.33
C VAL A 221 3.76 -15.08 0.27
N TYR A 222 2.45 -14.89 0.12
CA TYR A 222 1.43 -15.77 0.68
C TYR A 222 0.14 -15.70 -0.14
N ASN A 223 -0.87 -16.52 0.17
CA ASN A 223 -2.18 -16.55 -0.52
C ASN A 223 -2.04 -16.65 -2.06
N ILE A 224 -1.25 -17.60 -2.54
CA ILE A 224 -1.02 -17.82 -3.97
C ILE A 224 -2.22 -18.57 -4.55
N ILE A 225 -2.90 -17.97 -5.53
CA ILE A 225 -4.07 -18.51 -6.19
C ILE A 225 -3.88 -18.37 -7.70
N LYS A 226 -4.09 -19.46 -8.43
CA LYS A 226 -4.08 -19.46 -9.89
C LYS A 226 -5.50 -19.47 -10.44
N TRP A 227 -5.81 -18.54 -11.33
CA TRP A 227 -7.01 -18.57 -12.16
C TRP A 227 -6.64 -19.09 -13.56
N ALA A 228 -7.34 -20.13 -14.01
CA ALA A 228 -7.10 -20.76 -15.31
C ALA A 228 -8.33 -21.57 -15.78
N ASP A 229 -9.49 -20.92 -15.88
CA ASP A 229 -10.72 -21.57 -16.34
C ASP A 229 -10.57 -22.06 -17.79
N GLN A 230 -10.50 -23.37 -17.98
CA GLN A 230 -10.26 -23.98 -19.29
C GLN A 230 -11.39 -23.75 -20.28
N SER A 231 -12.63 -23.57 -19.79
CA SER A 231 -13.77 -23.31 -20.67
C SER A 231 -13.69 -21.92 -21.29
N LEU A 232 -13.36 -20.92 -20.47
CA LEU A 232 -13.19 -19.53 -20.90
C LEU A 232 -11.92 -19.34 -21.73
N LEU A 233 -10.82 -20.00 -21.38
CA LEU A 233 -9.56 -19.90 -22.11
C LEU A 233 -9.60 -20.52 -23.52
N ARG A 234 -10.52 -21.47 -23.76
CA ARG A 234 -10.73 -22.10 -25.08
C ARG A 234 -11.82 -21.43 -25.89
N ALA A 235 -12.56 -20.49 -25.30
CA ALA A 235 -13.61 -19.79 -26.01
C ALA A 235 -13.00 -18.92 -27.12
N GLU A 236 -13.47 -19.13 -28.35
CA GLU A 236 -13.15 -18.23 -29.45
C GLU A 236 -14.04 -17.00 -29.35
N GLU A 237 -13.41 -15.84 -29.21
CA GLU A 237 -14.09 -14.56 -29.21
C GLU A 237 -13.61 -13.71 -30.38
N VAL A 238 -14.51 -12.90 -30.92
CA VAL A 238 -14.21 -11.90 -31.95
C VAL A 238 -14.67 -10.53 -31.48
N ASP A 239 -13.92 -9.50 -31.82
CA ASP A 239 -14.36 -8.12 -31.65
C ASP A 239 -15.53 -7.84 -32.58
N GLU A 240 -16.69 -7.47 -32.03
CA GLU A 240 -17.93 -7.27 -32.81
C GLU A 240 -17.80 -6.20 -33.90
N LYS A 241 -16.92 -5.22 -33.73
CA LYS A 241 -16.76 -4.10 -34.68
C LYS A 241 -15.83 -4.45 -35.83
N THR A 242 -14.76 -5.18 -35.55
CA THR A 242 -13.69 -5.46 -36.51
C THR A 242 -13.73 -6.88 -37.06
N GLY A 243 -14.48 -7.78 -36.42
CA GLY A 243 -14.57 -9.20 -36.76
C GLY A 243 -13.28 -9.99 -36.49
N ARG A 244 -12.28 -9.37 -35.84
CA ARG A 244 -10.98 -9.99 -35.58
C ARG A 244 -11.04 -10.84 -34.32
N PRO A 245 -10.30 -11.97 -34.26
CA PRO A 245 -10.15 -12.73 -33.03
C PRO A 245 -9.61 -11.86 -31.90
N ILE A 246 -10.16 -12.03 -30.70
CA ILE A 246 -9.67 -11.38 -29.48
C ILE A 246 -9.32 -12.43 -28.44
N THR A 247 -8.26 -12.16 -27.68
CA THR A 247 -7.93 -12.91 -26.48
C THR A 247 -8.32 -12.06 -25.28
N ARG A 248 -9.44 -12.41 -24.64
CA ARG A 248 -9.95 -11.68 -23.47
C ARG A 248 -9.25 -12.09 -22.17
N TYR A 249 -8.91 -13.37 -22.08
CA TYR A 249 -8.44 -13.98 -20.86
C TYR A 249 -7.06 -14.60 -21.05
N HIS A 250 -6.21 -14.38 -20.07
CA HIS A 250 -4.97 -15.13 -19.89
C HIS A 250 -4.99 -15.76 -18.50
N PRO A 251 -4.40 -16.95 -18.30
CA PRO A 251 -4.20 -17.50 -16.96
C PRO A 251 -3.42 -16.50 -16.10
N THR A 252 -3.89 -16.25 -14.87
CA THR A 252 -3.24 -15.31 -13.95
C THR A 252 -2.92 -16.00 -12.63
N THR A 253 -1.71 -15.77 -12.12
CA THR A 253 -1.36 -16.12 -10.74
C THR A 253 -1.44 -14.86 -9.89
N THR A 254 -2.27 -14.91 -8.87
CA THR A 254 -2.43 -13.85 -7.88
C THR A 254 -1.75 -14.27 -6.58
N PHE A 255 -1.04 -13.35 -5.93
CA PHE A 255 -0.42 -13.59 -4.63
C PHE A 255 -0.47 -12.34 -3.77
N SER A 256 -0.47 -12.53 -2.46
CA SER A 256 -0.28 -11.45 -1.49
C SER A 256 1.20 -11.29 -1.16
N LEU A 257 1.63 -10.05 -0.99
CA LEU A 257 2.99 -9.65 -0.67
C LEU A 257 2.98 -8.77 0.57
N CYS A 258 3.84 -9.08 1.55
CA CYS A 258 4.10 -8.21 2.70
C CYS A 258 5.58 -7.86 2.82
N PHE A 259 5.87 -6.60 3.13
CA PHE A 259 7.21 -6.11 3.49
C PHE A 259 7.10 -4.89 4.42
N LEU A 260 8.20 -4.51 5.07
CA LEU A 260 8.24 -3.35 5.97
C LEU A 260 8.83 -2.14 5.25
N ALA A 261 8.08 -1.04 5.22
CA ALA A 261 8.47 0.19 4.55
C ALA A 261 8.80 1.30 5.55
N SER A 262 9.87 2.05 5.29
CA SER A 262 10.22 3.25 6.04
C SER A 262 10.23 4.45 5.10
N LEU A 263 9.44 5.47 5.45
CA LEU A 263 9.21 6.68 4.65
C LEU A 263 9.31 7.93 5.53
N LYS A 264 9.91 8.99 4.99
CA LYS A 264 9.84 10.34 5.55
C LYS A 264 8.43 10.90 5.35
N PRO A 265 8.02 11.92 6.14
CA PRO A 265 6.80 12.68 5.88
C PRO A 265 6.73 13.13 4.43
N TYR A 266 5.59 12.93 3.77
CA TYR A 266 5.35 13.30 2.37
C TYR A 266 6.29 12.62 1.34
N GLU A 267 7.02 11.56 1.73
CA GLU A 267 7.86 10.81 0.79
C GLU A 267 7.00 9.93 -0.11
N LYS A 268 7.35 9.94 -1.40
CA LYS A 268 6.90 8.95 -2.38
C LYS A 268 8.09 8.05 -2.71
N ALA A 269 7.98 6.77 -2.40
CA ALA A 269 9.01 5.76 -2.63
C ALA A 269 8.55 4.76 -3.70
N THR A 270 9.51 4.18 -4.42
CA THR A 270 9.24 3.10 -5.38
C THR A 270 9.88 1.81 -4.86
N TYR A 271 9.07 0.76 -4.80
CA TYR A 271 9.49 -0.60 -4.52
C TYR A 271 9.25 -1.45 -5.76
N LEU A 272 10.29 -2.03 -6.33
CA LEU A 272 10.18 -2.95 -7.46
C LEU A 272 9.96 -4.36 -6.94
N VAL A 273 8.97 -5.06 -7.49
CA VAL A 273 8.71 -6.48 -7.24
C VAL A 273 9.15 -7.24 -8.50
N PHE A 274 10.29 -7.92 -8.40
CA PHE A 274 10.86 -8.70 -9.49
C PHE A 274 10.34 -10.14 -9.46
N TYR A 275 10.07 -10.69 -10.65
CA TYR A 275 9.59 -12.06 -10.88
C TYR A 275 10.08 -12.58 -12.25
N ASN A 276 9.67 -13.78 -12.63
CA ASN A 276 10.10 -14.46 -13.86
C ASN A 276 11.62 -14.75 -13.88
N ASN A 277 12.08 -15.42 -12.82
CA ASN A 277 13.40 -16.04 -12.71
C ASN A 277 13.24 -17.47 -12.18
N PRO A 278 13.02 -18.47 -13.06
CA PRO A 278 12.86 -19.87 -12.66
C PRO A 278 14.12 -20.48 -12.01
N ALA A 279 15.28 -19.82 -12.16
CA ALA A 279 16.54 -20.25 -11.55
C ALA A 279 16.83 -19.55 -10.20
N ALA A 280 15.89 -18.77 -9.68
CA ALA A 280 16.08 -18.07 -8.40
C ALA A 280 16.13 -19.05 -7.23
N GLU A 281 17.12 -18.88 -6.37
CA GLU A 281 17.14 -19.55 -5.06
C GLU A 281 16.12 -18.91 -4.11
N ALA A 282 15.60 -19.69 -3.16
CA ALA A 282 14.73 -19.16 -2.12
C ALA A 282 15.47 -18.09 -1.27
N PRO A 283 14.84 -16.93 -0.99
CA PRO A 283 15.48 -15.86 -0.24
C PRO A 283 15.68 -16.25 1.22
N ARG A 284 16.82 -15.86 1.80
CA ARG A 284 17.12 -16.05 3.23
C ARG A 284 17.13 -14.72 3.95
N PHE A 285 15.98 -14.33 4.50
CA PHE A 285 15.86 -13.08 5.25
C PHE A 285 16.15 -13.27 6.73
N SER A 286 16.99 -12.38 7.29
CA SER A 286 17.14 -12.27 8.74
C SER A 286 15.88 -11.66 9.34
N THR A 287 15.40 -12.23 10.44
CA THR A 287 14.24 -11.75 11.17
C THR A 287 14.46 -11.85 12.66
N ASP A 288 13.93 -10.89 13.42
CA ASP A 288 13.84 -10.98 14.87
C ASP A 288 12.56 -11.68 15.32
N LEU A 289 11.62 -11.96 14.41
CA LEU A 289 10.36 -12.64 14.68
C LEU A 289 10.58 -14.14 14.84
N GLN A 290 10.12 -14.69 15.96
CA GLN A 290 10.13 -16.12 16.25
C GLN A 290 8.75 -16.58 16.67
N VAL A 291 8.35 -17.76 16.16
CA VAL A 291 7.10 -18.42 16.50
C VAL A 291 7.42 -19.86 16.92
N LYS A 292 6.95 -20.26 18.10
CA LYS A 292 7.11 -21.61 18.65
C LYS A 292 5.76 -22.15 19.11
N GLY A 293 5.63 -23.48 19.14
CA GLY A 293 4.40 -24.17 19.56
C GLY A 293 3.57 -24.69 18.38
N GLU A 294 2.53 -25.45 18.70
CA GLU A 294 1.70 -26.19 17.76
C GLU A 294 0.22 -25.79 17.91
N GLY A 295 -0.56 -25.95 16.83
CA GLY A 295 -1.95 -25.51 16.80
C GLY A 295 -2.11 -24.05 17.20
N LEU A 296 -3.12 -23.76 18.03
CA LEU A 296 -3.43 -22.43 18.54
C LEU A 296 -2.49 -21.98 19.69
N GLY A 297 -1.85 -22.93 20.37
CA GLY A 297 -0.92 -22.68 21.47
C GLY A 297 0.44 -22.23 20.97
N LYS A 298 0.57 -20.94 20.70
CA LYS A 298 1.81 -20.34 20.19
C LYS A 298 2.47 -19.42 21.20
N THR A 299 3.80 -19.39 21.16
CA THR A 299 4.61 -18.30 21.71
C THR A 299 5.21 -17.52 20.54
N ILE A 300 4.92 -16.23 20.47
CA ILE A 300 5.39 -15.33 19.42
C ILE A 300 6.24 -14.24 20.05
N GLU A 301 7.43 -13.98 19.51
CA GLU A 301 8.29 -12.93 20.02
C GLU A 301 9.06 -12.20 18.91
N ASN A 302 9.38 -10.93 19.16
CA ASN A 302 10.32 -10.14 18.36
C ASN A 302 11.24 -9.33 19.30
N SER A 303 11.96 -8.33 18.83
CA SER A 303 12.86 -7.54 19.71
C SER A 303 12.16 -6.79 20.84
N PHE A 304 10.83 -6.59 20.78
CA PHE A 304 10.08 -5.71 21.69
C PHE A 304 9.25 -6.47 22.72
N TYR A 305 8.64 -7.59 22.31
CA TYR A 305 7.71 -8.33 23.14
C TYR A 305 7.82 -9.85 22.96
N ARG A 306 7.24 -10.57 23.91
CA ARG A 306 6.86 -11.98 23.77
C ARG A 306 5.39 -12.13 24.14
N VAL A 307 4.62 -12.84 23.35
CA VAL A 307 3.19 -13.08 23.50
C VAL A 307 2.95 -14.58 23.58
N VAL A 308 2.08 -14.99 24.51
CA VAL A 308 1.65 -16.37 24.66
C VAL A 308 0.17 -16.46 24.32
N LEU A 309 -0.18 -17.41 23.46
CA LEU A 309 -1.55 -17.72 23.07
C LEU A 309 -2.04 -18.97 23.80
N ASP A 310 -3.31 -18.96 24.15
CA ASP A 310 -4.03 -20.10 24.72
C ASP A 310 -4.12 -21.27 23.72
N GLU A 311 -3.94 -22.49 24.21
CA GLU A 311 -3.91 -23.71 23.39
C GLU A 311 -5.25 -24.07 22.76
N LYS A 312 -6.36 -23.60 23.36
CA LYS A 312 -7.73 -23.95 22.97
C LYS A 312 -8.36 -22.90 22.08
N SER A 313 -8.28 -21.64 22.48
CA SER A 313 -8.92 -20.50 21.81
C SER A 313 -7.98 -19.75 20.86
N GLY A 314 -6.66 -19.85 21.08
CA GLY A 314 -5.67 -19.00 20.41
C GLY A 314 -5.71 -17.54 20.85
N MET A 315 -6.36 -17.22 21.99
CA MET A 315 -6.40 -15.87 22.53
C MET A 315 -5.13 -15.54 23.32
N ILE A 316 -4.77 -14.25 23.37
CA ILE A 316 -3.59 -13.82 24.13
C ILE A 316 -3.85 -14.00 25.63
N THR A 317 -2.96 -14.74 26.31
CA THR A 317 -2.99 -14.98 27.76
C THR A 317 -1.89 -14.23 28.50
N GLU A 318 -0.75 -14.01 27.85
CA GLU A 318 0.37 -13.29 28.42
C GLU A 318 1.06 -12.40 27.39
N ILE A 319 1.52 -11.23 27.83
CA ILE A 319 2.39 -10.34 27.08
C ILE A 319 3.57 -9.97 27.96
N ILE A 320 4.79 -10.24 27.53
CA ILE A 320 6.02 -9.83 28.20
C ILE A 320 6.61 -8.65 27.43
N GLU A 321 6.79 -7.52 28.10
CA GLU A 321 7.54 -6.37 27.57
C GLU A 321 9.04 -6.62 27.78
N LYS A 322 9.82 -6.75 26.71
CA LYS A 322 11.18 -7.32 26.79
C LYS A 322 12.20 -6.40 27.47
N GLN A 323 12.00 -5.08 27.47
CA GLN A 323 12.98 -4.18 28.07
C GLN A 323 12.95 -4.22 29.60
N THR A 324 11.76 -4.34 30.19
CA THR A 324 11.56 -4.47 31.64
C THR A 324 11.50 -5.92 32.11
N GLY A 325 11.22 -6.85 31.19
CA GLY A 325 10.94 -8.26 31.51
C GLY A 325 9.61 -8.45 32.25
N LEU A 326 8.79 -7.40 32.37
CA LEU A 326 7.54 -7.47 33.10
C LEU A 326 6.47 -8.19 32.30
N LYS A 327 5.82 -9.13 32.98
CA LYS A 327 4.71 -9.91 32.46
C LYS A 327 3.39 -9.18 32.71
N LEU A 328 2.63 -8.99 31.64
CA LEU A 328 1.31 -8.39 31.60
C LEU A 328 0.32 -9.54 31.40
N GLU A 329 -0.43 -9.87 32.44
CA GLU A 329 -1.34 -11.03 32.46
C GLU A 329 -2.56 -10.76 33.34
N HIS A 330 -3.57 -11.62 33.20
CA HIS A 330 -4.76 -11.64 34.03
C HIS A 330 -4.64 -12.68 35.16
N LYS A 331 -4.53 -13.98 34.83
CA LYS A 331 -4.28 -15.18 35.68
C LYS A 331 -4.86 -15.22 37.12
N LEU A 332 -5.94 -14.49 37.40
CA LEU A 332 -6.51 -14.41 38.75
C LEU A 332 -7.81 -15.20 38.92
N GLU A 333 -8.76 -15.18 37.97
CA GLU A 333 -10.12 -15.69 38.26
C GLU A 333 -10.98 -16.13 37.04
N THR A 334 -10.41 -16.34 35.84
CA THR A 334 -11.13 -16.90 34.65
C THR A 334 -10.23 -17.79 33.80
N ASN A 335 -10.53 -17.99 32.50
CA ASN A 335 -9.68 -18.63 31.49
C ASN A 335 -8.26 -18.02 31.36
N GLY A 336 -7.98 -16.90 32.03
CA GLY A 336 -6.66 -16.29 32.11
C GLY A 336 -6.27 -15.44 30.89
N ALA A 337 -7.17 -15.28 29.92
CA ALA A 337 -6.93 -14.49 28.72
C ALA A 337 -6.83 -12.99 29.05
N VAL A 338 -5.84 -12.32 28.45
CA VAL A 338 -5.74 -10.85 28.43
C VAL A 338 -6.74 -10.28 27.45
N HIS A 339 -6.93 -10.91 26.27
CA HIS A 339 -7.96 -10.50 25.31
C HIS A 339 -9.22 -11.37 25.50
N TRP A 340 -10.34 -10.76 25.88
CA TRP A 340 -11.59 -11.48 26.13
C TRP A 340 -12.59 -11.41 24.96
N ASN A 341 -12.94 -10.19 24.56
CA ASN A 341 -13.97 -9.94 23.55
C ASN A 341 -13.39 -9.96 22.13
N PRO A 342 -14.19 -10.12 21.07
CA PRO A 342 -15.65 -9.94 20.97
C PRO A 342 -16.49 -10.83 21.89
N GLY A 343 -17.57 -10.27 22.47
CA GLY A 343 -18.42 -11.01 23.40
C GLY A 343 -19.80 -10.39 23.61
N THR A 344 -20.74 -11.22 24.06
CA THR A 344 -22.16 -10.86 24.22
C THR A 344 -22.73 -11.44 25.52
N TYR A 345 -23.63 -10.69 26.16
CA TYR A 345 -24.45 -11.16 27.27
C TYR A 345 -25.93 -11.07 26.90
N SER A 346 -26.57 -12.23 26.80
CA SER A 346 -27.97 -12.39 26.40
C SER A 346 -28.66 -13.43 27.31
N PRO A 347 -29.07 -13.05 28.54
CA PRO A 347 -29.80 -13.93 29.44
C PRO A 347 -30.99 -14.62 28.77
N PRO A 348 -31.29 -15.90 29.11
CA PRO A 348 -30.70 -16.66 30.21
C PRO A 348 -29.33 -17.30 29.90
N HIS A 349 -28.76 -17.10 28.70
CA HIS A 349 -27.42 -17.59 28.40
C HIS A 349 -26.36 -16.89 29.26
N PRO A 350 -25.31 -17.62 29.70
CA PRO A 350 -24.17 -17.01 30.37
C PRO A 350 -23.47 -16.01 29.44
N TRP A 351 -22.60 -15.19 30.01
CA TRP A 351 -21.74 -14.33 29.21
C TRP A 351 -20.89 -15.19 28.27
N SER A 352 -20.88 -14.87 26.98
CA SER A 352 -20.14 -15.64 25.99
C SER A 352 -19.08 -14.76 25.34
N HIS A 353 -17.83 -15.22 25.39
CA HIS A 353 -16.65 -14.54 24.87
C HIS A 353 -15.97 -15.41 23.82
N ALA A 354 -15.23 -14.78 22.89
CA ALA A 354 -14.36 -15.50 21.98
C ALA A 354 -13.19 -16.19 22.72
N SER A 355 -12.78 -15.68 23.90
CA SER A 355 -11.80 -16.35 24.76
C SER A 355 -12.25 -17.68 25.36
N ASP A 356 -13.55 -17.99 25.30
CA ASP A 356 -14.09 -19.25 25.78
C ASP A 356 -14.18 -20.30 24.65
N TRP A 357 -13.58 -20.03 23.48
CA TRP A 357 -13.47 -21.01 22.41
C TRP A 357 -12.58 -22.18 22.81
N GLU A 358 -13.04 -23.39 22.54
CA GLU A 358 -12.28 -24.62 22.85
C GLU A 358 -11.48 -25.15 21.64
N LYS A 359 -12.01 -24.97 20.42
CA LYS A 359 -11.39 -25.44 19.17
C LYS A 359 -11.95 -24.70 17.94
N PRO A 360 -11.75 -23.37 17.82
CA PRO A 360 -12.23 -22.64 16.66
C PRO A 360 -11.45 -23.07 15.40
N PRO A 361 -12.07 -23.12 14.21
CA PRO A 361 -11.35 -23.21 12.96
C PRO A 361 -10.37 -22.04 12.83
N PHE A 362 -9.16 -22.32 12.34
CA PHE A 362 -8.12 -21.32 12.22
C PHE A 362 -7.28 -21.53 10.96
N SER A 363 -6.62 -20.45 10.55
CA SER A 363 -5.58 -20.45 9.54
C SER A 363 -4.40 -19.62 10.00
N GLU A 364 -3.21 -19.97 9.51
CA GLU A 364 -1.96 -19.32 9.88
C GLU A 364 -1.18 -18.94 8.63
N ILE A 365 -0.48 -17.80 8.71
CA ILE A 365 0.55 -17.44 7.76
C ILE A 365 1.81 -17.21 8.57
N LEU A 366 2.90 -17.88 8.20
CA LEU A 366 4.20 -17.78 8.86
C LEU A 366 5.26 -17.41 7.84
N GLY A 367 6.08 -16.42 8.17
CA GLY A 367 7.27 -16.10 7.41
C GLY A 367 8.14 -15.05 8.12
N PRO A 368 9.18 -14.56 7.43
CA PRO A 368 10.21 -13.73 8.05
C PRO A 368 9.74 -12.30 8.34
N VAL A 369 8.66 -11.82 7.70
CA VAL A 369 8.16 -10.45 7.88
C VAL A 369 7.05 -10.42 8.93
N PHE A 370 6.15 -11.39 8.90
CA PHE A 370 5.05 -11.46 9.85
C PHE A 370 4.56 -12.89 10.08
N TYR A 371 3.93 -13.05 11.24
CA TYR A 371 3.07 -14.17 11.55
C TYR A 371 1.65 -13.66 11.74
N SER A 372 0.66 -14.36 11.17
CA SER A 372 -0.74 -14.10 11.43
C SER A 372 -1.49 -15.35 11.84
N LEU A 373 -2.46 -15.17 12.74
CA LEU A 373 -3.40 -16.19 13.16
C LEU A 373 -4.82 -15.66 12.99
N SER A 374 -5.60 -16.33 12.15
CA SER A 374 -6.98 -15.99 11.83
C SER A 374 -7.89 -17.07 12.40
N ARG A 375 -8.95 -16.67 13.12
CA ARG A 375 -10.00 -17.59 13.61
C ARG A 375 -11.36 -17.03 13.28
N CYS A 376 -12.30 -17.91 12.94
CA CYS A 376 -13.70 -17.53 12.72
C CYS A 376 -14.62 -18.63 13.23
N ALA A 377 -15.42 -18.32 14.26
CA ALA A 377 -16.34 -19.27 14.87
C ALA A 377 -17.52 -18.55 15.54
N PRO A 378 -18.65 -19.22 15.76
CA PRO A 378 -19.70 -18.68 16.62
C PRO A 378 -19.25 -18.56 18.08
N LEU A 379 -19.88 -17.68 18.85
CA LEU A 379 -19.68 -17.64 20.31
C LEU A 379 -20.19 -18.95 20.97
N PRO A 380 -19.48 -19.54 21.95
CA PRO A 380 -19.81 -20.86 22.50
C PRO A 380 -21.27 -21.07 22.92
N HIS A 381 -21.90 -20.07 23.53
CA HIS A 381 -23.28 -20.15 24.02
C HIS A 381 -24.29 -19.39 23.16
N LEU A 382 -23.83 -18.71 22.09
CA LEU A 382 -24.65 -17.88 21.22
C LEU A 382 -24.26 -18.13 19.75
N GLN A 383 -24.72 -19.28 19.23
CA GLN A 383 -24.36 -19.78 17.89
C GLN A 383 -24.81 -18.85 16.74
N ASP A 384 -25.77 -17.96 17.02
CA ASP A 384 -26.26 -16.94 16.08
C ASP A 384 -25.35 -15.70 16.02
N VAL A 385 -24.29 -15.63 16.84
CA VAL A 385 -23.28 -14.56 16.79
C VAL A 385 -21.97 -15.14 16.28
N LEU A 386 -21.63 -14.82 15.03
CA LEU A 386 -20.38 -15.22 14.39
C LEU A 386 -19.29 -14.18 14.67
N VAL A 387 -18.12 -14.63 15.09
CA VAL A 387 -16.98 -13.77 15.39
C VAL A 387 -15.77 -14.19 14.57
N SER A 388 -15.06 -13.22 13.99
CA SER A 388 -13.72 -13.40 13.45
C SER A 388 -12.69 -12.59 14.23
N ILE A 389 -11.48 -13.14 14.41
CA ILE A 389 -10.34 -12.46 15.02
C ILE A 389 -9.07 -12.81 14.25
N ASP A 390 -8.37 -11.77 13.81
CA ASP A 390 -7.08 -11.85 13.15
C ASP A 390 -6.03 -11.16 14.04
N TYR A 391 -4.95 -11.88 14.35
CA TYR A 391 -3.76 -11.26 14.93
C TYR A 391 -2.66 -11.19 13.90
N PHE A 392 -1.93 -10.08 13.88
CA PHE A 392 -0.69 -9.93 13.13
C PHE A 392 0.43 -9.51 14.05
N PHE A 393 1.54 -10.24 13.96
CA PHE A 393 2.79 -9.98 14.66
C PHE A 393 3.86 -9.74 13.61
N PHE A 394 4.42 -8.54 13.57
CA PHE A 394 5.42 -8.15 12.57
C PHE A 394 6.83 -8.20 13.17
N ALA A 395 7.80 -8.53 12.33
CA ALA A 395 9.21 -8.35 12.65
C ALA A 395 9.50 -6.86 12.89
N GLN A 396 10.45 -6.54 13.76
CA GLN A 396 10.99 -5.19 13.96
C GLN A 396 9.95 -4.08 14.29
N THR A 397 8.78 -4.43 14.83
CA THR A 397 7.77 -3.46 15.30
C THR A 397 7.35 -3.73 16.75
N PRO A 398 6.98 -2.70 17.52
CA PRO A 398 6.59 -2.88 18.93
C PRO A 398 5.11 -3.19 19.13
N PHE A 399 4.34 -3.32 18.06
CA PHE A 399 2.88 -3.43 18.14
C PHE A 399 2.37 -4.76 17.62
N ILE A 400 1.26 -5.20 18.20
CA ILE A 400 0.45 -6.33 17.77
C ILE A 400 -0.80 -5.74 17.12
N LEU A 401 -1.14 -6.16 15.91
CA LEU A 401 -2.40 -5.73 15.28
C LEU A 401 -3.48 -6.77 15.55
N MET A 402 -4.63 -6.32 16.02
CA MET A 402 -5.85 -7.12 16.14
C MET A 402 -6.92 -6.53 15.24
N GLU A 403 -7.50 -7.38 14.41
CA GLU A 403 -8.73 -7.10 13.67
C GLU A 403 -9.80 -8.09 14.12
N SER A 404 -11.03 -7.61 14.27
CA SER A 404 -12.15 -8.48 14.63
C SER A 404 -13.44 -8.03 13.99
N THR A 405 -14.31 -9.02 13.72
CA THR A 405 -15.70 -8.78 13.35
C THR A 405 -16.64 -9.56 14.25
N LEU A 406 -17.82 -8.99 14.50
CA LEU A 406 -18.93 -9.65 15.15
C LEU A 406 -20.18 -9.47 14.28
N LEU A 407 -20.73 -10.57 13.77
CA LEU A 407 -21.92 -10.61 12.93
C LEU A 407 -23.07 -11.31 13.67
N VAL A 408 -24.19 -10.62 13.74
CA VAL A 408 -25.45 -11.15 14.27
C VAL A 408 -26.26 -11.80 13.14
N LYS A 409 -26.40 -13.13 13.17
CA LYS A 409 -27.06 -13.92 12.12
C LYS A 409 -28.58 -14.06 12.28
N LYS A 410 -29.12 -13.77 13.47
CA LYS A 410 -30.55 -13.72 13.80
C LYS A 410 -30.84 -12.60 14.78
N ASP A 411 -32.06 -12.09 14.79
CA ASP A 411 -32.50 -11.13 15.81
C ASP A 411 -32.30 -11.73 17.21
N LEU A 412 -31.73 -10.96 18.12
CA LEU A 412 -31.57 -11.33 19.53
C LEU A 412 -31.76 -10.12 20.43
N PHE A 413 -32.04 -10.37 21.72
CA PHE A 413 -32.07 -9.34 22.74
C PHE A 413 -30.87 -9.49 23.66
N VAL A 414 -30.13 -8.41 23.92
CA VAL A 414 -28.89 -8.46 24.71
C VAL A 414 -28.92 -7.44 25.84
N LYS A 415 -28.14 -7.71 26.88
CA LYS A 415 -27.73 -6.71 27.88
C LYS A 415 -26.35 -6.12 27.59
N ALA A 416 -25.50 -6.86 26.89
CA ALA A 416 -24.18 -6.42 26.48
C ALA A 416 -23.80 -7.00 25.11
N LEU A 417 -23.22 -6.17 24.26
CA LEU A 417 -22.49 -6.54 23.04
C LEU A 417 -21.25 -5.65 23.01
N ARG A 418 -20.08 -6.27 23.11
CA ARG A 418 -18.80 -5.58 23.36
C ARG A 418 -17.68 -6.13 22.47
N ASN A 419 -16.67 -5.29 22.25
CA ASN A 419 -15.44 -5.65 21.56
C ASN A 419 -14.23 -4.92 22.17
N GLY A 420 -13.01 -5.25 21.70
CA GLY A 420 -11.76 -4.59 22.04
C GLY A 420 -11.35 -4.72 23.51
N GLU A 421 -11.81 -5.77 24.20
CA GLU A 421 -11.61 -5.91 25.65
C GLU A 421 -10.24 -6.48 25.99
N VAL A 422 -9.48 -5.73 26.78
CA VAL A 422 -8.23 -6.19 27.39
C VAL A 422 -8.31 -6.14 28.91
N VAL A 423 -7.83 -7.18 29.57
CA VAL A 423 -7.93 -7.41 31.01
C VAL A 423 -6.54 -7.65 31.62
N PHE A 424 -6.24 -6.96 32.71
CA PHE A 424 -4.96 -7.07 33.41
C PHE A 424 -5.10 -7.14 34.91
N ASN A 425 -4.20 -7.89 35.54
CA ASN A 425 -4.03 -7.94 36.98
C ASN A 425 -3.66 -6.54 37.54
N LYS A 426 -4.31 -6.16 38.65
CA LYS A 426 -4.04 -4.89 39.34
C LYS A 426 -2.62 -4.72 39.85
N LYS A 427 -1.87 -5.80 40.02
CA LYS A 427 -0.47 -5.75 40.46
C LYS A 427 0.46 -5.09 39.43
N VAL A 428 0.04 -5.03 38.16
CA VAL A 428 0.89 -4.59 37.04
C VAL A 428 0.84 -3.07 36.84
N PHE A 429 -0.35 -2.47 36.96
CA PHE A 429 -0.59 -1.06 36.64
C PHE A 429 -1.26 -0.33 37.82
N ASP A 430 -0.94 0.95 37.98
CA ASP A 430 -1.51 1.82 39.02
C ASP A 430 -2.24 3.04 38.43
N GLN A 431 -2.04 3.31 37.13
CA GLN A 431 -2.61 4.45 36.43
C GLN A 431 -3.11 4.09 35.03
N ALA A 432 -3.99 4.94 34.50
CA ALA A 432 -4.39 4.93 33.10
C ALA A 432 -4.19 6.31 32.46
N ALA A 433 -3.93 6.36 31.16
CA ALA A 433 -3.90 7.58 30.37
C ALA A 433 -4.70 7.41 29.09
N TYR A 434 -5.29 8.48 28.57
CA TYR A 434 -5.99 8.45 27.29
C TYR A 434 -5.83 9.77 26.54
N ALA A 435 -5.87 9.70 25.22
CA ALA A 435 -5.94 10.88 24.37
C ALA A 435 -7.39 11.36 24.24
N THR A 436 -7.60 12.65 24.41
CA THR A 436 -8.83 13.32 23.98
C THR A 436 -8.78 13.59 22.48
N ILE A 437 -9.95 13.73 21.86
CA ILE A 437 -10.04 14.05 20.41
C ILE A 437 -9.40 15.40 20.05
N ARG A 438 -9.20 16.28 21.05
CA ARG A 438 -8.49 17.56 20.91
C ARG A 438 -6.96 17.43 21.08
N GLY A 439 -6.43 16.21 21.12
CA GLY A 439 -4.99 15.93 21.23
C GLY A 439 -4.40 16.06 22.64
N LYS A 440 -5.18 16.44 23.66
CA LYS A 440 -4.70 16.48 25.06
C LYS A 440 -4.72 15.08 25.67
N THR A 441 -3.65 14.71 26.38
CA THR A 441 -3.64 13.50 27.21
C THR A 441 -4.19 13.80 28.60
N ARG A 442 -5.03 12.90 29.11
CA ARG A 442 -5.51 12.89 30.50
C ARG A 442 -4.94 11.66 31.22
N THR A 443 -4.77 11.76 32.53
CA THR A 443 -4.36 10.64 33.39
C THR A 443 -5.41 10.39 34.45
N ILE A 444 -5.56 9.13 34.82
CA ILE A 444 -6.39 8.62 35.89
C ILE A 444 -5.48 7.88 36.86
N ASP A 445 -5.62 8.18 38.15
CA ASP A 445 -5.01 7.41 39.24
C ASP A 445 -6.04 6.43 39.80
N PHE A 446 -5.80 5.13 39.68
CA PHE A 446 -6.77 4.12 40.10
C PHE A 446 -7.04 4.11 41.61
N ALA A 447 -6.18 4.72 42.43
CA ALA A 447 -6.44 4.89 43.86
C ALA A 447 -7.60 5.86 44.14
N GLN A 448 -7.93 6.74 43.18
CA GLN A 448 -8.92 7.81 43.33
C GLN A 448 -10.16 7.60 42.45
N THR A 449 -10.42 6.36 42.01
CA THR A 449 -11.55 6.07 41.10
C THR A 449 -12.70 5.37 41.81
N ARG A 450 -13.86 5.47 41.18
CA ARG A 450 -14.98 4.55 41.42
C ARG A 450 -14.54 3.10 41.18
N ARG A 451 -15.21 2.17 41.87
CA ARG A 451 -15.03 0.73 41.70
C ARG A 451 -16.29 0.12 41.09
N HIS A 452 -16.14 -1.08 40.54
CA HIS A 452 -17.28 -1.88 40.07
C HIS A 452 -18.42 -1.91 41.10
N PRO A 453 -19.68 -1.73 40.70
CA PRO A 453 -20.20 -1.76 39.31
C PRO A 453 -20.07 -0.46 38.52
N GLU A 454 -19.61 0.63 39.13
CA GLU A 454 -19.46 1.91 38.44
C GLU A 454 -18.20 1.92 37.55
N HIS A 455 -18.32 2.52 36.37
CA HIS A 455 -17.17 2.74 35.49
C HIS A 455 -16.22 3.79 36.08
N VAL A 456 -14.92 3.59 35.89
CA VAL A 456 -13.91 4.61 36.21
C VAL A 456 -14.14 5.85 35.35
N ILE A 457 -14.36 5.62 34.05
CA ILE A 457 -14.68 6.65 33.07
C ILE A 457 -15.39 6.01 31.88
N THR A 458 -16.28 6.77 31.25
CA THR A 458 -16.81 6.50 29.92
C THR A 458 -16.22 7.51 28.93
N LEU A 459 -15.78 7.01 27.79
CA LEU A 459 -15.03 7.73 26.78
C LEU A 459 -15.75 7.62 25.44
N ARG A 460 -15.53 8.60 24.57
CA ARG A 460 -16.10 8.57 23.22
C ARG A 460 -15.63 7.30 22.48
N PRO A 461 -16.46 6.74 21.59
CA PRO A 461 -16.05 5.59 20.79
C PRO A 461 -14.86 5.90 19.88
N ASP A 462 -14.69 7.14 19.43
CA ASP A 462 -13.55 7.56 18.61
C ASP A 462 -12.32 8.02 19.42
N THR A 463 -12.22 7.62 20.69
CA THR A 463 -11.01 7.89 21.50
C THR A 463 -9.78 7.29 20.81
N PRO A 464 -8.72 8.08 20.52
CA PRO A 464 -7.57 7.59 19.76
C PRO A 464 -6.82 6.43 20.41
N TRP A 465 -6.53 6.56 21.70
CA TRP A 465 -5.83 5.53 22.45
C TRP A 465 -6.06 5.64 23.95
N ILE A 466 -5.93 4.49 24.62
CA ILE A 466 -5.91 4.33 26.07
C ILE A 466 -4.69 3.51 26.44
N ALA A 467 -4.03 3.85 27.55
CA ALA A 467 -2.90 3.11 28.08
C ALA A 467 -3.05 2.85 29.58
N PHE A 468 -2.80 1.62 30.01
CA PHE A 468 -2.52 1.30 31.41
C PHE A 468 -1.02 1.36 31.64
N PHE A 469 -0.59 1.94 32.76
CA PHE A 469 0.84 2.10 33.02
C PHE A 469 1.16 2.13 34.52
N SER A 470 2.44 1.90 34.84
CA SER A 470 3.01 2.20 36.15
C SER A 470 4.35 2.92 35.97
N GLN A 471 4.43 4.13 36.52
CA GLN A 471 5.65 4.94 36.46
C GLN A 471 6.78 4.35 37.31
N ALA A 472 6.45 3.71 38.44
CA ALA A 472 7.42 3.05 39.30
C ALA A 472 8.05 1.82 38.61
N ARG A 473 7.22 1.02 37.94
CA ARG A 473 7.64 -0.17 37.19
C ARG A 473 8.17 0.14 35.78
N LYS A 474 8.00 1.38 35.30
CA LYS A 474 8.43 1.86 33.98
C LYS A 474 7.84 1.07 32.81
N VAL A 475 6.63 0.56 32.96
CA VAL A 475 5.95 -0.29 31.96
C VAL A 475 4.56 0.24 31.65
N ALA A 476 4.17 0.10 30.38
CA ALA A 476 2.85 0.44 29.89
C ALA A 476 2.34 -0.60 28.88
N PHE A 477 1.02 -0.66 28.78
CA PHE A 477 0.29 -1.31 27.71
C PHE A 477 -0.71 -0.32 27.13
N ALA A 478 -0.73 -0.16 25.81
CA ALA A 478 -1.67 0.73 25.14
C ALA A 478 -2.52 0.01 24.10
N SER A 479 -3.79 0.39 24.02
CA SER A 479 -4.70 0.10 22.92
C SER A 479 -4.85 1.35 22.06
N LEU A 480 -4.42 1.27 20.80
CA LEU A 480 -4.59 2.30 19.78
C LEU A 480 -5.78 1.92 18.89
N PHE A 481 -6.86 2.69 18.93
CA PHE A 481 -8.10 2.38 18.20
C PHE A 481 -8.02 2.93 16.78
N LEU A 482 -7.58 2.08 15.84
CA LEU A 482 -7.28 2.47 14.47
C LEU A 482 -8.52 2.52 13.60
N ASP A 483 -9.47 1.62 13.79
CA ASP A 483 -10.74 1.68 13.07
C ASP A 483 -11.86 1.01 13.85
N PHE A 484 -13.08 1.48 13.64
CA PHE A 484 -14.28 0.76 14.07
C PHE A 484 -15.44 1.06 13.13
N GLY A 485 -16.26 0.05 12.87
CA GLY A 485 -17.43 0.15 12.01
C GLY A 485 -18.64 -0.52 12.63
N ALA A 486 -19.83 0.01 12.35
CA ALA A 486 -21.10 -0.57 12.78
C ALA A 486 -22.13 -0.41 11.65
N THR A 487 -22.39 -1.50 10.92
CA THR A 487 -23.27 -1.52 9.74
C THR A 487 -24.23 -2.71 9.80
N ASN A 488 -25.22 -2.74 8.92
CA ASN A 488 -26.04 -3.92 8.71
C ASN A 488 -25.84 -4.45 7.29
N ILE A 489 -25.56 -5.75 7.14
CA ILE A 489 -25.34 -6.37 5.82
C ILE A 489 -26.58 -6.36 4.93
N TYR A 490 -27.77 -6.10 5.49
CA TYR A 490 -29.02 -5.90 4.75
C TYR A 490 -29.35 -4.42 4.50
N GLY A 491 -28.41 -3.51 4.77
CA GLY A 491 -28.56 -2.07 4.60
C GLY A 491 -28.87 -1.31 5.90
N GLY A 492 -28.39 -0.07 5.98
CA GLY A 492 -28.50 0.77 7.18
C GLY A 492 -27.44 0.47 8.25
N GLY A 493 -27.60 1.08 9.43
CA GLY A 493 -26.68 0.91 10.57
C GLY A 493 -26.97 -0.34 11.40
N ALA A 494 -25.95 -0.83 12.10
CA ALA A 494 -26.12 -1.87 13.13
C ALA A 494 -26.98 -1.35 14.30
N SER A 495 -27.64 -2.26 15.03
CA SER A 495 -28.31 -1.92 16.29
C SER A 495 -27.33 -1.42 17.35
N CYS A 496 -27.33 -0.12 17.64
CA CYS A 496 -26.53 0.46 18.72
C CYS A 496 -27.43 1.16 19.74
N GLN A 497 -27.10 1.07 21.04
CA GLN A 497 -27.79 1.84 22.06
C GLN A 497 -27.09 3.19 22.28
N GLN A 498 -25.78 3.15 22.50
CA GLN A 498 -24.87 4.29 22.55
C GLN A 498 -23.45 3.72 22.60
N PRO A 499 -22.68 3.73 21.51
CA PRO A 499 -21.33 3.19 21.55
C PRO A 499 -20.40 4.05 22.39
N TYR A 500 -19.60 3.43 23.27
CA TYR A 500 -18.56 4.11 24.05
C TYR A 500 -17.47 3.12 24.46
N ILE A 501 -16.31 3.66 24.87
CA ILE A 501 -15.26 2.88 25.51
C ILE A 501 -15.33 3.17 27.01
N TYR A 502 -15.13 2.18 27.86
CA TYR A 502 -15.04 2.42 29.30
C TYR A 502 -13.82 1.73 29.89
N ILE A 503 -13.37 2.28 31.01
CA ILE A 503 -12.36 1.65 31.88
C ILE A 503 -13.08 1.19 33.14
N GLN A 504 -12.78 -0.03 33.58
CA GLN A 504 -13.31 -0.61 34.79
C GLN A 504 -12.21 -0.86 35.81
N HIS A 505 -12.49 -0.50 37.06
CA HIS A 505 -11.75 -0.90 38.25
C HIS A 505 -12.59 -1.96 38.98
N GLY A 506 -12.52 -3.20 38.51
CA GLY A 506 -13.22 -4.36 39.07
C GLY A 506 -12.28 -5.22 39.91
N PRO A 507 -12.43 -6.56 39.95
CA PRO A 507 -11.38 -7.47 40.41
C PRO A 507 -10.07 -7.31 39.64
N TRP A 508 -10.17 -6.83 38.40
CA TRP A 508 -9.06 -6.54 37.48
C TRP A 508 -9.21 -5.14 36.90
N TYR A 509 -8.16 -4.64 36.25
CA TYR A 509 -8.28 -3.47 35.37
C TYR A 509 -8.60 -3.95 33.97
N TYR A 510 -9.66 -3.42 33.39
CA TYR A 510 -9.98 -3.71 32.01
C TYR A 510 -10.57 -2.50 31.31
N LEU A 511 -10.49 -2.53 29.99
CA LEU A 511 -11.21 -1.61 29.12
C LEU A 511 -12.00 -2.41 28.11
N SER A 512 -13.11 -1.87 27.60
CA SER A 512 -13.84 -2.45 26.48
C SER A 512 -14.63 -1.38 25.74
N ARG A 513 -14.90 -1.64 24.46
CA ARG A 513 -15.87 -0.90 23.67
C ARG A 513 -17.23 -1.57 23.76
N ALA A 514 -18.22 -0.85 24.25
CA ALA A 514 -19.62 -1.23 24.22
C ALA A 514 -20.30 -0.72 22.94
N PHE A 515 -21.14 -1.55 22.31
CA PHE A 515 -22.06 -1.14 21.24
C PHE A 515 -23.51 -1.12 21.72
N VAL A 516 -23.88 -2.14 22.50
CA VAL A 516 -25.14 -2.24 23.24
C VAL A 516 -24.79 -2.64 24.67
N TYR A 517 -25.15 -1.84 25.68
CA TYR A 517 -24.71 -2.10 27.05
C TYR A 517 -25.64 -1.52 28.10
N SER A 518 -26.82 -2.13 28.24
CA SER A 518 -27.72 -1.80 29.35
C SER A 518 -27.21 -2.30 30.69
N PHE A 519 -26.37 -3.35 30.70
CA PHE A 519 -25.83 -3.98 31.91
C PHE A 519 -25.06 -3.01 32.82
N GLY A 520 -24.32 -2.05 32.26
CA GLY A 520 -23.62 -1.02 33.03
C GLY A 520 -24.43 0.25 33.34
N SER A 521 -25.70 0.31 32.93
CA SER A 521 -26.56 1.48 33.15
C SER A 521 -27.33 1.40 34.47
N ASN A 522 -28.01 2.47 34.89
CA ASN A 522 -28.91 2.40 36.06
C ASN A 522 -30.09 1.43 35.86
N ASN A 523 -30.37 1.03 34.61
CA ASN A 523 -31.49 0.16 34.23
C ASN A 523 -30.95 -1.16 33.66
N GLN A 524 -30.22 -1.92 34.49
CA GLN A 524 -29.49 -3.15 34.14
C GLN A 524 -30.38 -4.34 33.75
N SER A 525 -31.68 -4.27 34.04
CA SER A 525 -32.66 -5.29 33.68
C SER A 525 -33.09 -5.21 32.21
N ARG A 526 -32.82 -4.09 31.51
CA ARG A 526 -33.28 -3.88 30.13
C ARG A 526 -32.60 -4.83 29.15
N MET A 527 -33.41 -5.54 28.40
CA MET A 527 -33.02 -6.30 27.22
C MET A 527 -33.19 -5.42 25.98
N LEU A 528 -32.20 -5.36 25.10
CA LEU A 528 -32.22 -4.47 23.93
C LEU A 528 -32.09 -5.27 22.63
N PRO A 529 -32.90 -4.95 21.61
CA PRO A 529 -32.91 -5.71 20.37
C PRO A 529 -31.67 -5.41 19.51
N VAL A 530 -31.04 -6.47 19.02
CA VAL A 530 -29.96 -6.44 18.03
C VAL A 530 -30.45 -7.15 16.78
N LYS A 531 -30.60 -6.38 15.70
CA LYS A 531 -31.17 -6.89 14.44
C LYS A 531 -30.21 -7.83 13.74
N LYS A 532 -30.77 -8.84 13.08
CA LYS A 532 -30.13 -9.68 12.07
C LYS A 532 -29.34 -8.81 11.09
N GLY A 533 -28.14 -9.27 10.77
CA GLY A 533 -27.22 -8.61 9.86
C GLY A 533 -26.38 -7.51 10.49
N SER A 534 -26.60 -7.15 11.76
CA SER A 534 -25.73 -6.20 12.47
C SER A 534 -24.29 -6.72 12.51
N LEU A 535 -23.38 -5.94 11.96
CA LEU A 535 -21.95 -6.22 11.83
C LEU A 535 -21.16 -5.12 12.54
N TYR A 536 -20.28 -5.52 13.44
CA TYR A 536 -19.36 -4.64 14.16
C TYR A 536 -17.94 -5.02 13.80
N LEU A 537 -17.14 -4.05 13.38
CA LEU A 537 -15.73 -4.20 13.03
C LEU A 537 -14.88 -3.40 14.02
N GLU A 538 -13.73 -3.95 14.40
CA GLU A 538 -12.73 -3.23 15.19
C GLU A 538 -11.31 -3.58 14.71
N LYS A 539 -10.47 -2.55 14.53
CA LYS A 539 -9.04 -2.65 14.26
C LYS A 539 -8.28 -1.89 15.34
N THR A 540 -7.48 -2.61 16.11
CA THR A 540 -6.74 -2.06 17.25
C THR A 540 -5.28 -2.50 17.19
N ALA A 541 -4.36 -1.57 17.45
CA ALA A 541 -2.97 -1.94 17.72
C ALA A 541 -2.70 -1.95 19.23
N TRP A 542 -2.13 -3.05 19.73
CA TRP A 542 -1.69 -3.17 21.11
C TRP A 542 -0.18 -3.00 21.21
N ILE A 543 0.27 -2.18 22.15
CA ILE A 543 1.68 -1.86 22.32
C ILE A 543 2.09 -2.06 23.78
N PRO A 544 2.81 -3.15 24.12
CA PRO A 544 3.60 -3.20 25.34
C PRO A 544 4.88 -2.38 25.15
N PHE A 545 5.20 -1.49 26.09
CA PHE A 545 6.43 -0.70 26.01
C PHE A 545 6.92 -0.23 27.36
N SER A 546 8.23 -0.06 27.48
CA SER A 546 8.83 0.62 28.62
C SER A 546 8.96 2.12 28.39
N PHE A 547 9.00 2.90 29.47
CA PHE A 547 9.24 4.33 29.40
C PHE A 547 9.93 4.85 30.66
N LYS A 548 10.75 5.90 30.51
CA LYS A 548 11.49 6.48 31.65
C LYS A 548 10.69 7.56 32.36
N LYS A 549 10.03 8.44 31.59
CA LYS A 549 9.29 9.60 32.12
C LYS A 549 7.90 9.62 31.51
N LYS A 550 6.86 9.84 32.33
CA LYS A 550 5.45 9.91 31.92
C LYS A 550 5.19 10.78 30.69
N ARG A 551 5.90 11.90 30.54
CA ARG A 551 5.79 12.78 29.35
C ARG A 551 6.07 12.08 28.01
N GLN A 552 6.83 10.98 28.03
CA GLN A 552 7.17 10.20 26.83
C GLN A 552 5.97 9.40 26.31
N LEU A 553 5.00 9.06 27.17
CA LEU A 553 3.84 8.26 26.83
C LEU A 553 3.02 8.93 25.71
N THR A 554 2.71 10.22 25.86
CA THR A 554 1.94 10.96 24.85
C THR A 554 2.64 11.02 23.50
N SER A 555 3.93 11.41 23.46
CA SER A 555 4.67 11.52 22.20
C SER A 555 4.83 10.16 21.51
N PHE A 556 5.08 9.11 22.28
CA PHE A 556 5.24 7.76 21.77
C PHE A 556 3.93 7.21 21.19
N LEU A 557 2.83 7.30 21.96
CA LEU A 557 1.54 6.77 21.51
C LEU A 557 0.94 7.59 20.37
N ASN A 558 1.07 8.91 20.37
CA ASN A 558 0.63 9.72 19.23
C ASN A 558 1.43 9.38 17.96
N LYS A 559 2.75 9.15 18.07
CA LYS A 559 3.58 8.73 16.94
C LYS A 559 3.02 7.44 16.30
N TYR A 560 2.83 6.38 17.09
CA TYR A 560 2.33 5.11 16.55
C TYR A 560 0.87 5.17 16.12
N TYR A 561 0.01 5.91 16.85
CA TYR A 561 -1.38 6.10 16.47
C TYR A 561 -1.48 6.75 15.09
N HIS A 562 -0.82 7.88 14.86
CA HIS A 562 -0.86 8.56 13.57
C HIS A 562 -0.18 7.74 12.46
N MET A 563 0.92 7.05 12.78
CA MET A 563 1.60 6.15 11.85
C MET A 563 0.72 4.98 11.41
N LEU A 564 -0.22 4.49 12.23
CA LEU A 564 -1.05 3.32 11.89
C LEU A 564 -2.48 3.68 11.48
N LYS A 565 -3.02 4.82 11.94
CA LYS A 565 -4.39 5.25 11.66
C LYS A 565 -4.60 5.66 10.20
N TYR A 566 -3.60 6.26 9.58
CA TYR A 566 -3.69 6.79 8.22
C TYR A 566 -2.94 5.88 7.26
N PRO A 567 -3.62 5.21 6.30
CA PRO A 567 -2.94 4.29 5.40
C PRO A 567 -1.95 5.01 4.48
N LEU A 568 -0.97 4.26 3.98
CA LEU A 568 -0.13 4.67 2.86
C LEU A 568 -0.92 4.54 1.55
N ALA A 569 -0.75 5.47 0.62
CA ALA A 569 -1.27 5.31 -0.72
C ALA A 569 -0.34 4.37 -1.51
N ILE A 570 -0.91 3.28 -2.04
CA ILE A 570 -0.17 2.28 -2.80
C ILE A 570 -0.75 2.24 -4.21
N LYS A 571 0.11 2.41 -5.21
CA LYS A 571 -0.23 2.30 -6.62
C LYS A 571 0.66 1.28 -7.30
N GLU A 572 0.04 0.28 -7.92
CA GLU A 572 0.71 -0.66 -8.81
C GLU A 572 0.97 -0.02 -10.19
N ILE A 573 2.15 -0.27 -10.73
CA ILE A 573 2.57 0.15 -12.07
C ILE A 573 3.28 -1.04 -12.72
N MET A 574 2.59 -1.71 -13.64
CA MET A 574 3.09 -2.87 -14.38
C MET A 574 3.29 -2.52 -15.86
N GLU A 575 4.06 -3.33 -16.58
CA GLU A 575 4.17 -3.22 -18.03
C GLU A 575 2.93 -3.77 -18.71
N THR A 576 2.66 -3.27 -19.92
CA THR A 576 1.69 -3.90 -20.81
C THR A 576 2.36 -5.12 -21.45
N TYR A 577 1.94 -6.32 -21.05
CA TYR A 577 2.50 -7.56 -21.58
C TYR A 577 2.31 -7.69 -23.10
N PRO A 578 3.25 -8.34 -23.82
CA PRO A 578 3.09 -8.64 -25.24
C PRO A 578 1.82 -9.45 -25.56
N GLU A 579 1.40 -10.32 -24.66
CA GLU A 579 0.21 -11.17 -24.81
C GLU A 579 -1.10 -10.40 -24.70
N SER A 580 -1.09 -9.27 -23.99
CA SER A 580 -2.30 -8.47 -23.84
C SER A 580 -2.76 -7.95 -25.21
N PRO A 581 -4.06 -7.89 -25.50
CA PRO A 581 -4.54 -7.37 -26.78
C PRO A 581 -4.22 -5.89 -26.97
N GLU A 582 -4.17 -5.45 -28.23
CA GLU A 582 -4.02 -4.03 -28.57
C GLU A 582 -5.34 -3.28 -28.43
N GLY A 583 -5.31 -2.13 -27.77
CA GLY A 583 -6.48 -1.27 -27.59
C GLY A 583 -7.45 -1.76 -26.52
N TRP A 584 -8.63 -1.14 -26.52
CA TRP A 584 -9.67 -1.40 -25.54
C TRP A 584 -10.47 -2.66 -25.91
N LEU A 585 -10.54 -3.63 -24.99
CA LEU A 585 -11.50 -4.71 -25.09
C LEU A 585 -12.86 -4.26 -24.54
N VAL A 586 -13.90 -4.35 -25.38
CA VAL A 586 -15.27 -4.06 -24.94
C VAL A 586 -15.66 -5.04 -23.83
N PRO A 587 -16.15 -4.58 -22.67
CA PRO A 587 -16.60 -5.48 -21.61
C PRO A 587 -17.78 -6.32 -22.09
N LEU A 588 -17.88 -7.55 -21.57
CA LEU A 588 -19.04 -8.41 -21.79
C LEU A 588 -20.23 -7.83 -21.02
N LEU A 589 -21.02 -7.00 -21.69
CA LEU A 589 -22.30 -6.50 -21.20
C LEU A 589 -23.38 -7.49 -21.66
N THR A 590 -23.35 -8.72 -21.14
CA THR A 590 -24.19 -9.83 -21.60
C THR A 590 -25.68 -9.65 -21.26
N GLU A 591 -26.00 -8.68 -20.41
CA GLU A 591 -27.35 -8.14 -20.31
C GLU A 591 -27.31 -6.68 -20.81
N PRO A 592 -28.11 -6.29 -21.82
CA PRO A 592 -28.31 -4.88 -22.07
C PRO A 592 -28.82 -4.30 -20.76
N PHE A 593 -28.09 -3.32 -20.21
CA PHE A 593 -28.62 -2.45 -19.18
C PHE A 593 -29.88 -1.83 -19.79
N ASP A 594 -31.05 -2.36 -19.46
CA ASP A 594 -32.27 -1.59 -19.57
C ASP A 594 -32.10 -0.56 -18.46
N GLU A 595 -31.42 0.56 -18.77
CA GLU A 595 -31.17 1.64 -17.81
C GLU A 595 -32.48 2.17 -17.21
N GLY A 596 -33.65 1.67 -17.62
CA GLY A 596 -34.94 1.92 -16.98
C GLY A 596 -35.33 3.40 -17.04
N VAL A 597 -34.54 4.22 -17.72
CA VAL A 597 -34.80 5.63 -17.88
C VAL A 597 -35.89 5.72 -18.93
N LYS A 598 -37.11 5.99 -18.47
CA LYS A 598 -38.18 6.45 -19.35
C LYS A 598 -37.63 7.57 -20.24
N LYS A 599 -37.70 7.36 -21.56
CA LYS A 599 -37.17 8.26 -22.61
C LYS A 599 -35.65 8.25 -22.81
N ALA A 600 -34.97 7.14 -22.53
CA ALA A 600 -33.59 6.97 -22.99
C ALA A 600 -33.51 7.21 -24.51
N LEU A 601 -32.71 8.21 -24.91
CA LEU A 601 -32.69 8.72 -26.29
C LEU A 601 -31.99 7.75 -27.28
N LYS A 602 -31.26 6.72 -26.78
CA LYS A 602 -30.38 5.87 -27.60
C LYS A 602 -30.28 4.39 -27.20
N GLY A 603 -31.21 3.86 -26.40
CA GLY A 603 -31.26 2.41 -26.12
C GLY A 603 -31.95 1.65 -27.24
N LYS A 604 -31.25 0.75 -27.95
CA LYS A 604 -31.91 -0.19 -28.87
C LYS A 604 -32.82 -1.09 -28.04
N LYS A 605 -34.15 -0.94 -28.17
CA LYS A 605 -35.11 -1.91 -27.65
C LYS A 605 -34.89 -3.24 -28.36
N LYS A 606 -34.74 -4.34 -27.61
CA LYS A 606 -34.84 -5.69 -28.20
C LYS A 606 -36.27 -5.89 -28.72
N LYS A 607 -36.39 -6.50 -29.90
CA LYS A 607 -37.63 -7.08 -30.41
C LYS A 607 -37.92 -8.38 -29.70
#